data_AF-A0A3B8R484-F1
#
_entry.id   AF-A0A3B8R484-F1
#
_cell.length_a   1.000
_cell.length_b   1.000
_cell.length_c   1.000
_cell.angle_alpha   90.00
_cell.angle_beta   90.00
_cell.angle_gamma   90.00
#
_symmetry.space_group_name_H-M   'P 1'
#
loop_
_entity.id
_entity.type
_entity.pdbx_description
1 polymer ?
#
loop_
_entity_poly.entity_id
_entity_poly.type
_entity_poly.pdbx_seq_one_letter_code
_entity_poly.pdbx_strand_id
1 'polypeptide(L)'
;FRLAPPRSSTLEGSLCRVPVIDRRVVRNSGGHEESRIIILSTIVLAEQTIQTEFSLTRRDPMNFRVLIGRRSLAALNVAVSSTEHSVLSETPLDVNP
;
A
#
# COMPACT_ATOMS: atom_id res chain seq x y z
N PHE A 1 -9.30 4.61 -8.99
CA PHE A 1 -9.50 3.27 -8.38
C PHE A 1 -10.20 3.44 -7.04
N ARG A 2 -10.91 2.43 -6.52
CA ARG A 2 -11.48 2.50 -5.17
C ARG A 2 -10.46 1.96 -4.18
N LEU A 3 -10.06 2.76 -3.21
CA LEU A 3 -9.16 2.33 -2.14
C LEU A 3 -9.97 1.59 -1.09
N ALA A 4 -9.66 0.31 -0.86
CA ALA A 4 -10.38 -0.45 0.14
C ALA A 4 -10.14 0.12 1.55
N PRO A 5 -11.18 0.22 2.39
CA PRO A 5 -11.08 0.81 3.73
C PRO A 5 -10.27 -0.08 4.67
N PRO A 6 -9.87 0.42 5.86
CA PRO A 6 -9.35 -0.42 6.94
C PRO A 6 -10.27 -1.64 7.16
N ARG A 7 -9.69 -2.80 7.50
CA ARG A 7 -10.46 -4.04 7.62
C ARG A 7 -11.51 -3.99 8.73
N SER A 8 -11.29 -3.17 9.76
CA SER A 8 -12.24 -2.90 10.84
C SER A 8 -13.44 -2.05 10.42
N SER A 9 -13.40 -1.45 9.23
CA SER A 9 -14.45 -0.57 8.73
C SER A 9 -15.41 -1.30 7.79
N THR A 10 -16.70 -1.01 7.93
CA THR A 10 -17.78 -1.44 7.02
C THR A 10 -18.12 -0.38 5.96
N LEU A 11 -17.42 0.76 5.96
CA LEU A 11 -17.66 1.84 5.01
C LEU A 11 -17.27 1.42 3.60
N GLU A 12 -17.87 2.06 2.60
CA GLU A 12 -17.36 1.93 1.24
C GLU A 12 -15.98 2.59 1.13
N GLY A 13 -15.09 1.96 0.34
CA GLY A 13 -13.78 2.53 0.04
C GLY A 13 -13.88 3.84 -0.73
N SER A 14 -12.97 4.79 -0.47
CA SER A 14 -12.94 6.08 -1.16
C SER A 14 -12.59 5.94 -2.64
N LEU A 15 -13.24 6.74 -3.50
CA LEU A 15 -12.87 6.81 -4.91
C LEU A 15 -11.67 7.73 -5.10
N CYS A 16 -10.54 7.17 -5.54
CA CYS A 16 -9.29 7.89 -5.76
C CYS A 16 -9.01 8.09 -7.26
N ARG A 17 -8.45 9.26 -7.61
CA ARG A 17 -7.93 9.58 -8.94
C ARG A 17 -6.51 10.12 -8.81
N VAL A 18 -5.62 9.65 -9.66
CA VAL A 18 -4.20 10.00 -9.69
C VAL A 18 -3.67 9.72 -11.09
N PRO A 19 -2.64 10.44 -11.57
CA PRO A 19 -1.99 10.12 -12.84
C PRO A 19 -1.44 8.69 -12.87
N VAL A 20 -1.58 8.04 -14.02
CA VAL A 20 -0.85 6.81 -14.32
C VAL A 20 0.53 7.21 -14.79
N ILE A 21 1.56 6.80 -14.03
CA ILE A 21 2.94 7.14 -14.37
C ILE A 21 3.61 6.06 -15.21
N ASP A 22 3.14 4.81 -15.13
CA ASP A 22 3.69 3.69 -15.88
C ASP A 22 2.72 2.48 -15.93
N ARG A 23 3.02 1.50 -16.78
CA ARG A 23 2.40 0.16 -16.78
C ARG A 23 3.50 -0.89 -16.87
N ARG A 24 3.58 -1.79 -15.90
CA ARG A 24 4.64 -2.82 -15.85
C ARG A 24 4.05 -4.22 -15.72
N VAL A 25 4.70 -5.19 -16.36
CA VAL A 25 4.44 -6.61 -16.11
C VAL A 25 5.05 -6.98 -14.77
N VAL A 26 4.24 -7.45 -13.83
CA VAL A 26 4.66 -7.85 -12.49
C VAL A 26 4.38 -9.34 -12.32
N ARG A 27 5.42 -10.09 -11.98
CA ARG A 27 5.32 -11.51 -11.64
C ARG A 27 5.06 -11.67 -10.15
N ASN A 28 4.01 -12.42 -9.80
CA ASN A 28 3.72 -12.76 -8.40
C ASN A 28 4.54 -13.98 -7.94
N SER A 29 4.51 -14.27 -6.64
CA SER A 29 5.21 -15.42 -6.05
C SER A 29 4.73 -16.77 -6.56
N GLY A 30 3.49 -16.85 -7.09
CA GLY A 30 2.94 -18.04 -7.73
C GLY A 30 3.35 -18.20 -9.20
N GLY A 31 4.20 -17.32 -9.73
CA GLY A 31 4.72 -17.40 -11.08
C GLY A 31 3.84 -16.76 -12.16
N HIS A 32 2.65 -16.26 -11.81
CA HIS A 32 1.77 -15.59 -12.76
C HIS A 32 2.20 -14.14 -12.98
N GLU A 33 2.14 -13.72 -14.24
CA GLU A 33 2.44 -12.36 -14.67
C GLU A 33 1.15 -11.57 -14.92
N GLU A 34 1.17 -10.30 -14.53
CA GLU A 34 0.04 -9.39 -14.69
C GLU A 34 0.55 -8.01 -15.11
N SER A 35 -0.09 -7.40 -16.12
CA SER A 35 0.15 -5.99 -16.44
C SER A 35 -0.54 -5.09 -15.42
N ARG A 36 0.23 -4.30 -14.68
CA ARG A 36 -0.25 -3.45 -13.59
C ARG A 36 -0.03 -1.99 -13.88
N ILE A 37 -1.02 -1.18 -13.53
CA ILE A 37 -0.92 0.28 -13.50
C ILE A 37 0.01 0.68 -12.35
N ILE A 38 0.97 1.54 -12.62
CA ILE A 38 1.84 2.15 -11.62
C ILE A 38 1.40 3.59 -11.38
N ILE A 39 1.28 3.95 -10.10
CA ILE A 39 0.99 5.30 -9.63
C ILE A 39 2.07 5.76 -8.65
N LEU A 40 2.18 7.07 -8.47
CA LEU A 40 2.95 7.65 -7.38
C LEU A 40 2.04 7.85 -6.17
N SER A 41 2.48 7.45 -4.99
CA SER A 41 1.72 7.65 -3.75
C SER A 41 2.64 7.94 -2.58
N THR A 42 2.11 8.69 -1.61
CA THR A 42 2.77 8.93 -0.33
C THR A 42 2.43 7.83 0.66
N ILE A 43 3.43 7.34 1.38
CA ILE A 43 3.27 6.48 2.56
C ILE A 43 3.70 7.28 3.77
N VAL A 44 2.85 7.29 4.80
CA VAL A 44 3.19 7.78 6.13
C VAL A 44 3.18 6.57 7.08
N LEU A 45 4.28 6.36 7.79
CA LEU A 45 4.44 5.28 8.77
C LEU A 45 5.22 5.82 9.97
N ALA A 46 4.56 5.91 11.13
CA ALA A 46 5.09 6.63 12.30
C ALA A 46 5.50 8.06 11.91
N GLU A 47 6.72 8.51 12.28
CA GLU A 47 7.22 9.83 11.86
C GLU A 47 7.84 9.86 10.46
N GLN A 48 7.83 8.74 9.72
CA GLN A 48 8.47 8.62 8.42
C GLN A 48 7.46 8.82 7.29
N THR A 49 7.79 9.69 6.35
CA THR A 49 7.00 9.95 5.15
C THR A 49 7.86 9.78 3.91
N ILE A 50 7.44 8.92 2.99
CA ILE A 50 8.11 8.73 1.71
C ILE A 50 7.13 8.80 0.55
N GLN A 51 7.62 9.21 -0.60
CA GLN A 51 6.92 9.09 -1.87
C GLN A 51 7.47 7.87 -2.62
N THR A 52 6.59 6.98 -3.09
CA THR A 52 7.02 5.75 -3.78
C THR A 52 6.01 5.28 -4.81
N GLU A 53 6.46 4.41 -5.71
CA GLU A 53 5.63 3.81 -6.73
C GLU A 53 4.75 2.69 -6.14
N PHE A 54 3.48 2.68 -6.51
CA PHE A 54 2.54 1.61 -6.20
C PHE A 54 2.04 0.93 -7.48
N SER A 55 2.12 -0.39 -7.52
CA SER A 55 1.41 -1.18 -8.52
C SER A 55 -0.02 -1.46 -8.06
N LEU A 56 -1.01 -1.02 -8.84
CA LEU A 56 -2.42 -1.31 -8.57
C LEU A 56 -2.78 -2.74 -9.02
N THR A 57 -3.39 -3.50 -8.12
CA THR A 57 -3.86 -4.87 -8.34
C THR A 57 -5.10 -5.15 -7.49
N ARG A 58 -5.98 -6.02 -7.95
CA ARG A 58 -7.13 -6.47 -7.14
C ARG A 58 -6.64 -7.46 -6.08
N ARG A 59 -6.92 -7.19 -4.81
CA ARG A 59 -6.47 -8.02 -3.66
C ARG A 59 -7.59 -8.31 -2.66
N ASP A 60 -8.85 -8.15 -3.06
CA ASP A 60 -10.00 -8.35 -2.17
C ASP A 60 -10.02 -9.72 -1.47
N PRO A 61 -9.63 -10.83 -2.11
CA PRO A 61 -9.58 -12.14 -1.45
C PRO A 61 -8.39 -12.32 -0.49
N MET A 62 -7.46 -11.37 -0.41
CA MET A 62 -6.20 -11.52 0.31
C MET A 62 -6.24 -10.87 1.70
N ASN A 63 -5.53 -11.47 2.67
CA ASN A 63 -5.47 -10.99 4.06
C ASN A 63 -4.89 -9.57 4.22
N PHE A 64 -4.02 -9.16 3.29
CA PHE A 64 -3.34 -7.86 3.31
C PHE A 64 -3.70 -7.05 2.05
N ARG A 65 -4.35 -5.90 2.28
CA ARG A 65 -4.81 -4.99 1.23
C ARG A 65 -3.65 -4.28 0.52
N VAL A 66 -2.57 -4.00 1.25
CA VAL A 66 -1.35 -3.34 0.74
C VAL A 66 -0.13 -4.25 0.97
N LEU A 67 0.79 -4.29 0.02
CA LEU A 67 2.12 -4.86 0.18
C LEU A 67 3.16 -3.75 0.07
N ILE A 68 4.02 -3.62 1.08
CA ILE A 68 5.15 -2.69 1.06
C ILE A 68 6.39 -3.50 0.70
N GLY A 69 6.99 -3.18 -0.45
CA GLY A 69 8.21 -3.84 -0.91
C GLY A 69 9.45 -3.40 -0.13
N ARG A 70 10.51 -4.22 -0.19
CA ARG A 70 11.78 -3.98 0.52
C ARG A 70 12.40 -2.60 0.26
N ARG A 71 12.26 -2.06 -0.96
CA ARG A 71 12.76 -0.72 -1.32
C ARG A 71 12.09 0.38 -0.49
N SER A 72 10.76 0.29 -0.35
CA SER A 72 9.99 1.25 0.45
C SER A 72 10.27 1.08 1.95
N LEU A 73 10.43 -0.16 2.43
CA LEU A 73 10.83 -0.42 3.82
C LEU A 73 12.22 0.16 4.15
N ALA A 74 13.19 -0.01 3.25
CA ALA A 74 14.51 0.58 3.41
C ALA A 74 14.45 2.12 3.40
N ALA A 75 13.65 2.73 2.53
CA ALA A 75 13.46 4.18 2.49
C ALA A 75 12.74 4.72 3.73
N LEU A 76 11.88 3.92 4.38
CA LEU A 76 11.25 4.25 5.66
C LEU A 76 12.19 4.00 6.87
N ASN A 77 13.38 3.44 6.65
CA ASN A 77 14.31 3.06 7.72
C ASN A 77 13.68 2.15 8.80
N VAL A 78 12.88 1.15 8.38
CA VAL A 78 12.20 0.22 9.29
C VAL A 78 12.75 -1.19 9.19
N ALA A 79 12.88 -1.85 10.35
CA ALA A 79 13.11 -3.29 10.46
C ALA A 79 11.76 -4.03 10.56
N VAL A 80 11.71 -5.26 10.05
CA VAL A 80 10.53 -6.12 10.14
C VAL A 80 10.88 -7.36 10.95
N SER A 81 10.17 -7.57 12.05
CA SER A 81 10.18 -8.83 12.80
C SER A 81 8.99 -9.68 12.37
N SER A 82 9.20 -10.97 12.09
CA SER A 82 8.12 -11.90 11.73
C SER A 82 7.36 -12.45 12.93
N THR A 83 7.85 -12.22 14.15
CA THR A 83 7.26 -12.75 15.39
C THR A 83 6.32 -11.76 16.08
N GLU A 84 6.29 -10.52 15.62
CA GLU A 84 5.54 -9.43 16.24
C GLU A 84 4.59 -8.76 15.26
N HIS A 85 3.48 -8.25 15.79
CA HIS A 85 2.57 -7.39 15.05
C HIS A 85 2.11 -6.28 15.98
N SER A 86 2.20 -5.04 15.52
CA SER A 86 1.79 -3.86 16.29
C SER A 86 0.86 -2.99 15.46
N VAL A 87 -0.04 -2.28 16.14
CA VAL A 87 -0.89 -1.24 15.57
C VAL A 87 -0.38 0.08 16.16
N LEU A 88 0.13 0.97 15.31
CA LEU A 88 0.76 2.21 15.77
C LEU A 88 -0.25 3.21 16.36
N SER A 89 -1.48 3.24 15.84
CA SER A 89 -2.63 3.85 16.52
C SER A 89 -3.94 3.44 15.83
N GLU A 90 -5.07 3.55 16.52
CA GLU A 90 -6.41 3.41 15.91
C GLU A 90 -6.93 4.73 15.32
N THR A 91 -6.28 5.85 15.65
CA THR A 91 -6.62 7.19 15.16
C THR A 91 -6.03 7.38 13.76
N PRO A 92 -6.82 7.81 12.75
CA PRO A 92 -6.27 8.19 11.46
C PRO A 92 -5.18 9.23 11.67
N LEU A 93 -4.02 9.05 11.02
CA LEU A 93 -3.04 10.12 10.91
C LEU A 93 -3.77 11.34 10.34
N ASP A 94 -3.62 12.49 11.00
CA ASP A 94 -4.22 13.74 10.56
C ASP A 94 -3.55 14.13 9.24
N VAL A 95 -4.12 13.67 8.12
CA VAL A 95 -3.60 13.95 6.77
C VAL A 95 -4.06 15.35 6.40
N ASN A 96 -3.45 16.36 7.03
CA ASN A 96 -3.59 17.74 6.56
C ASN A 96 -2.59 17.93 5.40
N PRO A 97 -3.05 18.42 4.23
CA PRO A 97 -2.28 18.43 2.98
C PRO A 97 -1.07 19.36 2.98
#